data_AF-A0A7X5LL43-F1
#
_entry.id   AF-A0A7X5LL43-F1
#
_cell.length_a   1.000
_cell.length_b   1.000
_cell.length_c   1.000
_cell.angle_alpha   90.00
_cell.angle_beta   90.00
_cell.angle_gamma   90.00
#
_symmetry.space_group_name_H-M   'P 1'
#
loop_
_entity.id
_entity.type
_entity.pdbx_description
1 polymer ?
#
loop_
_entity_poly.entity_id
_entity_poly.type
_entity_poly.pdbx_seq_one_letter_code
_entity_poly.pdbx_strand_id
1 'polypeptide(L)'
;MTNTEIRQIVFDALDMINQVRESDRQIPLKQDTSLYGVQGHLDSMDLVGLLIDIEESLQDEGLDISLSDDRAMSQKNSPFLTVATLVAYISNALTSEA
;
A
#
# COMPACT_ATOMS: atom_id res chain seq x y z
N MET A 1 -5.60 2.54 15.37
CA MET A 1 -6.14 2.53 14.00
C MET A 1 -6.71 1.15 13.66
N THR A 2 -7.81 1.10 12.90
CA THR A 2 -8.54 -0.11 12.48
C THR A 2 -8.21 -0.49 11.03
N ASN A 3 -8.49 -1.74 10.63
CA ASN A 3 -8.32 -2.18 9.24
C ASN A 3 -9.14 -1.37 8.23
N THR A 4 -10.26 -0.78 8.65
CA THR A 4 -11.09 0.06 7.77
C THR A 4 -10.41 1.39 7.49
N GLU A 5 -9.78 2.00 8.50
CA GLU A 5 -9.04 3.26 8.37
C GLU A 5 -7.77 3.05 7.53
N ILE A 6 -7.01 1.98 7.78
CA ILE A 6 -5.84 1.61 6.97
C ILE A 6 -6.23 1.43 5.50
N ARG A 7 -7.34 0.72 5.25
CA ARG A 7 -7.83 0.51 3.88
C ARG A 7 -8.21 1.83 3.20
N GLN A 8 -8.78 2.77 3.95
CA GLN A 8 -9.13 4.07 3.40
C GLN A 8 -7.87 4.83 2.97
N ILE A 9 -6.83 4.86 3.81
CA ILE A 9 -5.53 5.46 3.47
C ILE A 9 -4.94 4.84 2.19
N VAL A 10 -4.95 3.50 2.09
CA VAL A 10 -4.48 2.81 0.88
C VAL A 10 -5.30 3.20 -0.35
N PHE A 11 -6.62 3.32 -0.22
CA PHE A 11 -7.48 3.74 -1.34
C PHE A 11 -7.26 5.19 -1.74
N ASP A 12 -7.05 6.09 -0.78
CA ASP A 12 -6.80 7.50 -1.05
C ASP A 12 -5.46 7.68 -1.78
N ALA A 13 -4.41 6.96 -1.37
CA ALA A 13 -3.13 6.95 -2.07
C ALA A 13 -3.25 6.36 -3.49
N LEU A 14 -4.00 5.26 -3.67
CA LEU A 14 -4.29 4.70 -5.00
C LEU A 14 -5.12 5.65 -5.88
N ASP A 15 -6.04 6.42 -5.29
CA ASP A 15 -6.81 7.43 -6.02
C ASP A 15 -5.91 8.56 -6.51
N MET A 16 -5.00 9.06 -5.67
CA MET A 16 -4.00 10.06 -6.06
C MET A 16 -3.16 9.57 -7.26
N ILE A 17 -2.71 8.32 -7.21
CA ILE A 17 -2.00 7.69 -8.33
C ILE A 17 -2.89 7.60 -9.59
N ASN A 18 -4.19 7.31 -9.44
CA ASN A 18 -5.13 7.23 -10.56
C ASN A 18 -5.44 8.59 -11.20
N GLN A 19 -5.31 9.70 -10.47
CA GLN A 19 -5.55 11.05 -11.00
C GLN A 19 -4.54 11.45 -12.07
N VAL A 20 -3.35 10.85 -12.05
CA VAL A 20 -2.28 11.11 -13.04
C VAL A 20 -2.12 9.99 -14.07
N ARG A 21 -2.84 8.86 -13.90
CA ARG A 21 -2.86 7.74 -14.85
C ARG A 21 -3.94 7.94 -15.94
N GLU A 22 -3.69 7.36 -17.11
CA GLU A 22 -4.69 7.26 -18.18
C GLU A 22 -5.88 6.40 -17.73
N SER A 23 -7.09 6.70 -18.23
CA SER A 23 -8.33 6.04 -17.79
C SER A 23 -8.34 4.52 -17.98
N ASP A 24 -7.62 4.00 -18.99
CA ASP A 24 -7.47 2.57 -19.27
C ASP A 24 -6.39 1.88 -18.41
N ARG A 25 -5.61 2.66 -17.65
CA ARG A 25 -4.55 2.20 -16.74
C ARG A 25 -4.87 2.44 -15.26
N GLN A 26 -6.08 2.91 -14.96
CA GLN A 26 -6.51 3.12 -13.59
C GLN A 26 -6.56 1.81 -12.80
N ILE A 27 -6.12 1.90 -11.56
CA ILE A 27 -6.05 0.82 -10.59
C ILE A 27 -7.41 0.72 -9.91
N PRO A 28 -8.09 -0.44 -9.96
CA PRO A 28 -9.36 -0.61 -9.25
C PRO A 28 -9.22 -0.39 -7.73
N LEU A 29 -10.13 0.38 -7.14
CA LEU A 29 -10.17 0.58 -5.68
C LEU A 29 -10.95 -0.55 -5.00
N LYS A 30 -10.37 -1.76 -5.01
CA LYS A 30 -10.95 -2.96 -4.38
C LYS A 30 -9.89 -3.76 -3.62
N GLN A 31 -10.34 -4.48 -2.59
CA GLN A 31 -9.47 -5.30 -1.73
C GLN A 31 -8.70 -6.41 -2.47
N ASP A 32 -9.28 -6.97 -3.51
CA ASP A 32 -8.72 -8.06 -4.33
C ASP A 32 -7.85 -7.55 -5.49
N THR A 33 -7.69 -6.23 -5.62
CA THR A 33 -6.89 -5.62 -6.68
C THR A 33 -5.44 -6.00 -6.52
N SER A 34 -4.85 -6.56 -7.58
CA SER A 34 -3.44 -6.93 -7.62
C SER A 34 -2.58 -5.68 -7.81
N LEU A 35 -1.79 -5.32 -6.81
CA LEU A 35 -0.95 -4.13 -6.82
C LEU A 35 0.41 -4.42 -7.46
N TYR A 36 1.05 -5.52 -7.08
CA TYR A 36 2.42 -5.86 -7.51
C TYR A 36 2.54 -7.29 -8.06
N GLY A 37 3.60 -7.53 -8.84
CA GLY A 37 3.90 -8.84 -9.44
C GLY A 37 3.39 -9.00 -10.87
N VAL A 38 3.24 -10.25 -11.34
CA VAL A 38 2.94 -10.58 -12.75
C VAL A 38 1.63 -9.97 -13.26
N GLN A 39 0.66 -9.77 -12.38
CA GLN A 39 -0.63 -9.13 -12.69
C GLN A 39 -0.81 -7.80 -11.96
N GLY A 40 0.27 -7.26 -11.39
CA GLY A 40 0.25 -6.01 -10.63
C GLY A 40 0.06 -4.81 -11.54
N HIS A 41 -0.69 -3.81 -11.04
CA HIS A 41 -0.84 -2.52 -11.72
C HIS A 41 0.35 -1.57 -11.51
N LEU A 42 1.17 -1.83 -10.50
CA LEU A 42 2.32 -1.01 -10.11
C LEU A 42 3.62 -1.74 -10.46
N ASP A 43 4.57 -1.00 -11.00
CA ASP A 43 5.96 -1.45 -11.06
C ASP A 43 6.69 -1.19 -9.72
N SER A 44 7.98 -1.49 -9.65
CA SER A 44 8.76 -1.33 -8.43
C SER A 44 8.86 0.13 -7.97
N MET A 45 8.92 1.10 -8.89
CA MET A 45 9.05 2.53 -8.56
C MET A 45 7.70 3.10 -8.11
N ASP A 46 6.64 2.76 -8.84
CA ASP A 46 5.27 3.13 -8.49
C ASP A 46 4.86 2.54 -7.13
N LEU A 47 5.29 1.31 -6.85
CA LEU A 47 5.04 0.69 -5.55
C LEU A 47 5.75 1.44 -4.42
N VAL A 48 7.02 1.82 -4.60
CA VAL A 48 7.74 2.59 -3.58
C VAL A 48 7.07 3.95 -3.35
N GLY A 49 6.62 4.63 -4.41
CA GLY A 49 5.85 5.87 -4.30
C GLY A 49 4.57 5.68 -3.48
N LEU A 50 3.78 4.65 -3.79
CA LEU A 50 2.57 4.31 -3.02
C LEU A 50 2.88 4.08 -1.53
N LEU A 51 3.97 3.38 -1.22
CA LEU A 51 4.34 3.11 0.17
C LEU A 51 4.71 4.39 0.93
N ILE A 52 5.46 5.30 0.28
CA ILE A 52 5.81 6.61 0.86
C ILE A 52 4.54 7.43 1.12
N ASP A 53 3.62 7.52 0.15
CA ASP A 53 2.36 8.27 0.31
C ASP A 53 1.52 7.73 1.49
N ILE A 54 1.53 6.40 1.68
CA ILE A 54 0.88 5.74 2.82
C ILE A 54 1.60 6.06 4.12
N GLU A 55 2.93 5.96 4.16
CA GLU A 55 3.75 6.29 5.34
C GLU A 55 3.51 7.74 5.79
N GLU A 56 3.52 8.70 4.86
CA GLU A 56 3.23 10.11 5.14
C GLU A 56 1.82 10.29 5.72
N SER A 57 0.81 9.65 5.12
CA SER A 57 -0.57 9.69 5.62
C SER A 57 -0.73 9.10 7.02
N LEU A 58 0.04 8.05 7.34
CA LEU A 58 0.06 7.43 8.66
C LEU A 58 0.81 8.29 9.68
N GLN A 59 1.89 8.93 9.25
CA GLN A 59 2.66 9.85 10.07
C GLN A 59 1.82 11.07 10.49
N ASP A 60 0.97 11.59 9.60
CA ASP A 60 0.01 12.66 9.90
C ASP A 60 -1.00 12.24 10.99
N GLU A 61 -1.34 10.95 11.08
CA GLU A 61 -2.15 10.35 12.14
C GLU A 61 -1.34 10.02 13.41
N GLY A 62 -0.05 10.35 13.45
CA GLY A 62 0.86 10.11 14.57
C GLY A 62 1.41 8.68 14.64
N LEU A 63 1.35 7.93 13.54
CA LEU A 63 1.84 6.56 13.42
C LEU A 63 3.10 6.55 12.54
N ASP A 64 4.26 6.48 13.18
CA ASP A 64 5.56 6.42 12.51
C ASP A 64 5.91 4.96 12.23
N ILE A 65 5.82 4.52 10.97
CA ILE A 65 6.19 3.17 10.54
C ILE A 65 6.99 3.23 9.24
N SER A 66 7.84 2.23 9.00
CA SER A 66 8.51 2.04 7.71
C SER A 66 8.01 0.77 7.02
N LEU A 67 7.32 0.96 5.90
CA LEU A 67 6.82 -0.05 4.98
C LEU A 67 7.84 -0.39 3.89
N SER A 68 8.73 0.53 3.55
CA SER A 68 9.71 0.37 2.45
C SER A 68 11.05 -0.29 2.86
N ASP A 69 11.17 -0.84 4.06
CA ASP A 69 12.40 -1.53 4.49
C ASP A 69 12.71 -2.72 3.55
N ASP A 70 13.98 -2.92 3.18
CA ASP A 70 14.49 -3.93 2.24
C ASP A 70 14.00 -5.36 2.56
N ARG A 71 13.68 -5.59 3.84
CA ARG A 71 13.15 -6.85 4.37
C ARG A 71 11.73 -7.15 3.90
N ALA A 72 10.89 -6.14 3.65
CA ALA A 72 9.51 -6.31 3.19
C ALA A 72 9.46 -6.64 1.68
N MET A 73 10.34 -6.01 0.91
CA MET A 73 10.47 -6.19 -0.55
C MET A 73 11.02 -7.56 -0.95
N SER A 74 11.85 -8.17 -0.09
CA SER A 74 12.51 -9.45 -0.37
C SER A 74 11.75 -10.70 0.12
N GLN A 75 10.55 -10.53 0.70
CA GLN A 75 9.77 -11.67 1.20
C GLN A 75 9.24 -12.55 0.05
N LYS A 76 9.40 -13.88 0.21
CA LYS A 76 8.89 -14.89 -0.74
C LYS A 76 7.39 -14.75 -1.05
N ASN A 77 6.62 -14.29 -0.06
CA ASN A 77 5.24 -13.86 -0.22
C ASN A 77 5.24 -12.34 -0.03
N SER A 78 5.32 -11.58 -1.12
CA SER A 78 5.35 -10.12 -1.02
C SER A 78 4.05 -9.62 -0.37
N PRO A 79 4.11 -8.83 0.72
CA PRO A 79 2.92 -8.24 1.33
C PRO A 79 2.18 -7.29 0.37
N PHE A 80 2.85 -6.85 -0.69
CA PHE A 80 2.39 -5.85 -1.63
C PHE A 80 1.61 -6.43 -2.84
N LEU A 81 1.29 -7.72 -2.83
CA LEU A 81 0.61 -8.37 -3.96
C LEU A 81 -0.79 -7.81 -4.22
N THR A 82 -1.57 -7.55 -3.19
CA THR A 82 -2.94 -7.05 -3.29
C THR A 82 -3.22 -5.97 -2.25
N VAL A 83 -4.29 -5.20 -2.45
CA VAL A 83 -4.76 -4.24 -1.43
C VAL A 83 -5.00 -4.94 -0.09
N ALA A 84 -5.66 -6.10 -0.08
CA ALA A 84 -5.96 -6.84 1.15
C ALA A 84 -4.68 -7.27 1.90
N THR A 85 -3.67 -7.76 1.19
CA THR A 85 -2.40 -8.17 1.80
C THR A 85 -1.60 -6.97 2.31
N LEU A 86 -1.65 -5.84 1.61
CA LEU A 86 -1.01 -4.59 2.03
C LEU A 86 -1.66 -4.04 3.31
N VAL A 87 -2.99 -3.97 3.37
CA VAL A 87 -3.73 -3.55 4.58
C VAL A 87 -3.39 -4.45 5.77
N ALA A 88 -3.37 -5.77 5.57
CA ALA A 88 -2.99 -6.72 6.61
C ALA A 88 -1.54 -6.53 7.08
N TYR A 89 -0.63 -6.24 6.15
CA TYR A 89 0.77 -5.96 6.47
C TYR A 89 0.93 -4.69 7.30
N ILE A 90 0.30 -3.58 6.89
CA ILE A 90 0.30 -2.31 7.64
C ILE A 90 -0.29 -2.52 9.04
N SER A 91 -1.42 -3.22 9.15
CA SER A 91 -2.05 -3.53 10.45
C SER A 91 -1.11 -4.31 11.37
N ASN A 92 -0.35 -5.25 10.82
CA ASN A 92 0.61 -6.03 11.59
C ASN A 92 1.81 -5.18 12.02
N ALA A 93 2.33 -4.32 11.14
CA ALA A 93 3.43 -3.41 11.45
C ALA A 93 3.06 -2.48 12.62
N LEU A 94 1.88 -1.87 12.57
CA LEU A 94 1.36 -0.99 13.63
C LEU A 94 1.12 -1.68 14.98
N THR A 95 0.90 -3.00 14.97
CA THR A 95 0.70 -3.78 16.20
C THR A 95 2.04 -4.31 16.75
N SER A 96 3.06 -4.44 15.90
CA SER A 96 4.35 -5.03 16.25
C SER A 96 5.34 -4.03 16.87
N GLU A 97 5.03 -2.73 16.89
CA GLU A 97 5.79 -1.68 17.59
C GLU A 97 5.22 -1.32 18.97
N ALA A 98 4.66 -2.30 19.69
CA ALA A 98 4.20 -2.16 21.07
C ALA A 98 5.17 -2.78 22.09
#